data_AF-A0A1V5J5U2-F1
#
_entry.id   AF-A0A1V5J5U2-F1
#
_cell.length_a   1.000
_cell.length_b   1.000
_cell.length_c   1.000
_cell.angle_alpha   90.00
_cell.angle_beta   90.00
_cell.angle_gamma   90.00
#
_symmetry.space_group_name_H-M   'P 1'
#
loop_
_entity.id
_entity.type
_entity.pdbx_description
1 polymer ?
#
loop_
_entity_poly.entity_id
_entity_poly.type
_entity_poly.pdbx_seq_one_letter_code
_entity_poly.pdbx_strand_id
1 'polypeptide(L)'
;MALSVSLLAINSLLTLLTIPLLVNLALTVFIGRHSPFELPFVESFLQIFLISILPAMAGIVLKYFREEIANRIQKPVRNVMIILFAGVYAIIAFAKESSGGSGITTEDFWKIFPYAVLINFAGFAAGMAMGLFGKTGLRTSWTIGVEVALQNTTLALLVAGTLIQSNEMVKPALVYALFSFWTALLYGVAVKWYDGSRLFGEFREIREKKINGNR
;
A
#
# COMPACT_ATOMS: atom_id res chain seq x y z
N MET A 1 -4.06 -15.93 -5.44
CA MET A 1 -4.53 -15.43 -4.12
C MET A 1 -3.62 -15.89 -2.98
N ALA A 2 -3.04 -17.09 -3.02
CA ALA A 2 -2.05 -17.51 -2.00
C ALA A 2 -0.77 -16.65 -2.01
N LEU A 3 -0.22 -16.36 -3.20
CA LEU A 3 1.03 -15.60 -3.35
C LEU A 3 0.96 -14.18 -2.74
N SER A 4 -0.10 -13.44 -3.02
CA SER A 4 -0.28 -12.05 -2.55
C SER A 4 -0.48 -11.96 -1.03
N VAL A 5 -1.18 -12.93 -0.43
CA VAL A 5 -1.36 -12.98 1.03
C VAL A 5 -0.03 -13.32 1.72
N SER A 6 0.75 -14.27 1.19
CA SER A 6 2.07 -14.62 1.73
C SER A 6 3.08 -13.47 1.58
N LEU A 7 3.13 -12.80 0.43
CA LEU A 7 3.96 -11.62 0.21
C LEU A 7 3.60 -10.48 1.17
N LEU A 8 2.31 -10.22 1.37
CA LEU A 8 1.85 -9.19 2.30
C LEU A 8 2.22 -9.50 3.75
N ALA A 9 2.12 -10.78 4.16
CA ALA A 9 2.50 -11.22 5.49
C ALA A 9 4.02 -11.06 5.72
N ILE A 10 4.85 -11.50 4.77
CA ILE A 10 6.31 -11.33 4.82
C ILE A 10 6.67 -9.85 4.83
N ASN A 11 6.04 -9.06 3.96
CA ASN A 11 6.26 -7.61 3.89
C ASN A 11 5.92 -6.95 5.24
N SER A 12 4.80 -7.32 5.86
CA SER A 12 4.39 -6.76 7.16
C SER A 12 5.35 -7.13 8.30
N LEU A 13 5.92 -8.33 8.26
CA LEU A 13 6.93 -8.76 9.24
C LEU A 13 8.26 -8.05 9.03
N LEU A 14 8.69 -7.87 7.78
CA LEU A 14 9.90 -7.14 7.45
C LEU A 14 9.76 -5.67 7.82
N THR A 15 8.64 -5.03 7.49
CA THR A 15 8.40 -3.61 7.80
C THR A 15 8.37 -3.36 9.30
N LEU A 16 7.85 -4.28 10.10
CA LEU A 16 7.87 -4.20 11.56
C LEU A 16 9.29 -3.98 12.12
N LEU A 17 10.30 -4.63 11.54
CA LEU A 17 11.70 -4.52 11.95
C LEU A 17 12.44 -3.38 11.25
N THR A 18 12.16 -3.18 9.96
CA THR A 18 12.90 -2.21 9.13
C THR A 18 12.42 -0.77 9.30
N ILE A 19 11.13 -0.53 9.60
CA ILE A 19 10.62 0.85 9.74
C ILE A 19 11.33 1.60 10.86
N PRO A 20 11.41 1.10 12.11
CA PRO A 20 12.09 1.84 13.17
C PRO A 20 13.55 2.13 12.84
N LEU A 21 14.24 1.20 12.17
CA LEU A 21 15.64 1.36 11.78
C LEU A 21 15.83 2.38 10.65
N LEU A 22 15.07 2.22 9.55
CA LEU A 22 15.17 3.08 8.38
C LEU A 22 14.70 4.51 8.67
N VAL A 23 13.66 4.68 9.49
CA VAL A 23 13.17 6.01 9.87
C VAL A 23 14.19 6.71 10.77
N ASN A 24 14.75 6.03 11.80
CA ASN A 24 15.82 6.65 12.62
C ASN A 24 17.04 7.03 11.77
N LEU A 25 17.43 6.19 10.81
CA LEU A 25 18.52 6.49 9.87
C LEU A 25 18.18 7.73 9.02
N ALA A 26 16.97 7.80 8.46
CA ALA A 26 16.51 8.92 7.66
C ALA A 26 16.47 10.22 8.49
N LEU A 27 15.93 10.18 9.71
CA LEU A 27 15.92 11.32 10.63
C LEU A 27 17.35 11.80 10.92
N THR A 28 18.28 10.88 11.16
CA THR A 28 19.69 11.22 11.41
C THR A 28 20.36 11.87 10.21
N VAL A 29 20.11 11.37 8.99
CA VAL A 29 20.73 11.86 7.75
C VAL A 29 20.13 13.18 7.29
N PHE A 30 18.81 13.34 7.36
CA PHE A 30 18.10 14.49 6.78
C PHE A 30 17.79 15.60 7.78
N ILE A 31 17.65 15.30 9.08
CA ILE A 31 17.35 16.29 10.13
C ILE A 31 18.56 16.54 11.05
N GLY A 32 19.45 15.56 11.18
CA GLY A 32 20.68 15.65 11.98
C GLY A 32 20.56 14.98 13.36
N ARG A 33 21.71 14.70 14.00
CA ARG A 33 21.85 13.91 15.25
C ARG A 33 21.18 14.51 16.51
N HIS A 34 20.64 15.71 16.44
CA HIS A 34 19.95 16.40 17.56
C HIS A 34 18.47 16.68 17.23
N SER A 35 17.87 15.84 16.41
CA SER A 35 16.43 15.88 16.18
C SER A 35 15.68 15.56 17.48
N PRO A 36 14.67 16.35 17.89
CA PRO A 36 13.78 15.98 19.00
C PRO A 36 12.93 14.74 18.67
N PHE A 37 12.96 14.30 17.41
CA PHE A 37 12.33 13.10 16.91
C PHE A 37 13.33 11.94 16.98
N GLU A 38 13.42 11.27 18.12
CA GLU A 38 14.03 9.94 18.22
C GLU A 38 12.90 8.92 18.36
N LEU A 39 12.94 7.87 17.54
CA LEU A 39 11.98 6.78 17.65
C LEU A 39 12.57 5.68 18.53
N PRO A 40 12.16 5.56 19.81
CA PRO A 40 12.60 4.45 20.64
C PRO A 40 12.24 3.13 19.96
N PHE A 41 13.28 2.36 19.61
CA PHE A 41 13.14 1.18 18.75
C PHE A 41 12.12 0.19 19.31
N VAL A 42 12.19 -0.10 20.61
CA VAL A 42 11.33 -1.08 21.29
C VAL A 42 9.88 -0.61 21.33
N GLU A 43 9.63 0.65 21.69
CA GLU A 43 8.27 1.20 21.75
C GLU A 43 7.63 1.28 20.36
N SER A 44 8.41 1.75 19.37
CA SER A 44 7.95 1.84 17.97
C SER A 44 7.63 0.47 17.40
N PHE A 45 8.49 -0.51 17.65
CA PHE A 45 8.26 -1.90 17.28
C PHE A 45 6.99 -2.43 17.95
N LEU A 46 6.82 -2.25 19.26
CA LEU A 46 5.68 -2.77 20.00
C LEU A 46 4.36 -2.12 19.52
N GLN A 47 4.38 -0.81 19.26
CA GLN A 47 3.21 -0.08 18.80
C GLN A 47 2.79 -0.51 17.39
N ILE A 48 3.74 -0.65 16.46
CA ILE A 48 3.47 -1.16 15.11
C ILE A 48 2.98 -2.61 15.18
N PHE A 49 3.58 -3.45 16.02
CA PHE A 49 3.14 -4.84 16.24
C PHE A 49 1.69 -4.91 16.73
N LEU A 50 1.35 -4.13 17.76
CA LEU A 50 0.01 -4.10 18.34
C LEU A 50 -1.05 -3.57 17.38
N ILE A 51 -0.70 -2.61 16.52
CA ILE A 51 -1.66 -2.01 15.58
C ILE A 51 -1.82 -2.85 14.30
N SER A 52 -0.80 -3.59 13.88
CA SER A 52 -0.84 -4.36 12.62
C SER A 52 -1.07 -5.86 12.81
N ILE A 53 -0.30 -6.52 13.68
CA ILE A 53 -0.32 -7.98 13.83
C ILE A 53 -1.51 -8.42 14.67
N LEU A 54 -1.83 -7.70 15.75
CA LEU A 54 -2.92 -8.09 16.65
C LEU A 54 -4.29 -8.11 15.94
N PRO A 55 -4.69 -7.10 15.12
CA PRO A 55 -5.93 -7.17 14.37
C PRO A 55 -5.90 -8.24 13.25
N ALA A 56 -4.75 -8.42 12.60
CA ALA A 56 -4.59 -9.44 11.56
C ALA A 56 -4.76 -10.86 12.13
N MET A 57 -4.11 -11.13 13.27
CA MET A 57 -4.26 -12.39 14.01
C MET A 57 -5.69 -12.60 14.47
N ALA A 58 -6.34 -11.59 15.04
CA ALA A 58 -7.74 -11.68 15.45
C ALA A 58 -8.66 -12.03 14.27
N GLY A 59 -8.42 -11.43 13.10
CA GLY A 59 -9.16 -11.73 11.86
C GLY A 59 -8.96 -13.16 11.37
N ILE A 60 -7.72 -13.67 11.42
CA ILE A 60 -7.39 -15.05 11.02
C ILE A 60 -8.02 -16.06 11.98
N VAL A 61 -7.90 -15.81 13.30
CA VAL A 61 -8.48 -16.65 14.36
C VAL A 61 -10.00 -16.69 14.23
N LEU A 62 -10.65 -15.54 14.04
CA LEU A 62 -12.11 -15.48 13.84
C LEU A 62 -12.54 -16.29 12.61
N LYS A 63 -11.80 -16.18 11.50
CA LYS A 63 -12.08 -16.96 10.29
C LYS A 63 -11.90 -18.46 10.50
N TYR A 64 -10.88 -18.86 11.25
CA TYR A 64 -10.61 -20.27 11.56
C TYR A 64 -11.70 -20.89 12.43
N PHE A 65 -12.17 -20.19 13.48
CA PHE A 65 -13.19 -20.73 14.38
C PHE A 65 -14.62 -20.57 13.87
N ARG A 66 -14.93 -19.51 13.10
CA ARG A 66 -16.30 -19.18 12.67
C ARG A 66 -16.34 -18.61 11.25
N GLU A 67 -16.05 -19.45 10.27
CA GLU A 67 -16.00 -19.08 8.85
C GLU A 67 -17.29 -18.41 8.35
N GLU A 68 -18.47 -18.90 8.75
CA GLU A 68 -19.76 -18.30 8.35
C GLU A 68 -19.92 -16.86 8.84
N ILE A 69 -19.47 -16.55 10.07
CA ILE A 69 -19.51 -15.20 10.61
C ILE A 69 -18.52 -14.32 9.86
N ALA A 70 -17.29 -14.80 9.64
CA ALA A 70 -16.26 -14.09 8.89
C ALA A 70 -16.75 -13.72 7.47
N ASN A 71 -17.42 -14.64 6.77
CA ASN A 71 -17.96 -14.41 5.44
C ASN A 71 -19.12 -13.40 5.44
N ARG A 72 -19.97 -13.40 6.48
CA ARG A 72 -21.07 -12.42 6.61
C ARG A 72 -20.56 -11.02 6.92
N ILE A 73 -19.53 -10.87 7.77
CA ILE A 73 -18.99 -9.56 8.15
C ILE A 73 -18.03 -8.98 7.10
N GLN A 74 -17.48 -9.80 6.19
CA GLN A 74 -16.51 -9.35 5.20
C GLN A 74 -17.02 -8.17 4.34
N LYS A 75 -18.26 -8.27 3.84
CA LYS A 75 -18.88 -7.22 3.00
C LYS A 75 -19.11 -5.91 3.76
N PRO A 76 -19.79 -5.88 4.93
CA PRO A 76 -19.99 -4.64 5.68
C PRO A 76 -18.66 -4.05 6.17
N VAL A 77 -17.72 -4.86 6.66
CA VAL A 77 -16.39 -4.38 7.11
C VAL A 77 -15.65 -3.69 5.97
N ARG A 78 -15.68 -4.25 4.75
CA ARG A 78 -15.06 -3.61 3.58
C ARG A 78 -15.65 -2.22 3.32
N ASN A 79 -16.97 -2.08 3.36
CA ASN A 79 -17.62 -0.79 3.11
C ASN A 79 -17.32 0.22 4.22
N VAL A 80 -17.38 -0.21 5.49
CA VAL A 80 -17.03 0.62 6.64
C VAL A 80 -15.60 1.11 6.54
N MET A 81 -14.65 0.23 6.19
CA MET A 81 -13.25 0.61 6.01
C MET A 81 -13.08 1.66 4.91
N ILE A 82 -13.74 1.51 3.76
CA ILE A 82 -13.67 2.51 2.68
C ILE A 82 -14.19 3.88 3.15
N ILE A 83 -15.33 3.89 3.84
CA ILE A 83 -15.92 5.13 4.37
C ILE A 83 -15.02 5.75 5.44
N LEU A 84 -14.49 4.94 6.35
CA LEU A 84 -13.62 5.39 7.43
C LEU A 84 -12.31 5.95 6.87
N PHE A 85 -11.69 5.27 5.90
CA PHE A 85 -10.53 5.79 5.19
C PHE A 85 -10.86 7.12 4.51
N ALA A 86 -11.94 7.19 3.72
CA ALA A 86 -12.34 8.42 3.05
C ALA A 86 -12.55 9.58 4.05
N GLY A 87 -13.18 9.29 5.20
CA GLY A 87 -13.37 10.26 6.28
C GLY A 87 -12.06 10.73 6.90
N VAL A 88 -11.16 9.81 7.24
CA VAL A 88 -9.82 10.13 7.77
C VAL A 88 -9.03 10.98 6.77
N TYR A 89 -9.02 10.60 5.49
CA TYR A 89 -8.36 11.39 4.44
C TYR A 89 -8.96 12.79 4.31
N ALA A 90 -10.29 12.91 4.36
CA ALA A 90 -10.96 14.20 4.31
C ALA A 90 -10.62 15.07 5.53
N ILE A 91 -10.60 14.49 6.73
CA ILE A 91 -10.21 15.22 7.95
C ILE A 91 -8.75 15.67 7.85
N ILE A 92 -7.83 14.77 7.50
CA ILE A 92 -6.41 15.12 7.42
C ILE A 92 -6.16 16.16 6.31
N ALA A 93 -6.88 16.12 5.20
CA ALA A 93 -6.71 17.05 4.09
C ALA A 93 -7.36 18.43 4.31
N PHE A 94 -8.53 18.48 4.96
CA PHE A 94 -9.35 19.70 5.02
C PHE A 94 -9.53 20.29 6.44
N ALA A 95 -9.26 19.53 7.50
CA ALA A 95 -9.33 20.08 8.85
C ALA A 95 -8.14 21.01 9.13
N LYS A 96 -8.35 21.95 10.05
CA LYS A 96 -7.26 22.79 10.57
C LYS A 96 -6.31 21.94 11.41
N GLU A 97 -5.05 22.33 11.48
CA GLU A 97 -4.04 21.71 12.33
C GLU A 97 -4.49 21.59 13.80
N SER A 98 -5.14 22.63 14.33
CA SER A 98 -5.72 22.66 15.68
C SER A 98 -6.84 21.65 15.92
N SER A 99 -7.35 20.99 14.88
CA SER A 99 -8.48 20.05 14.94
C SER A 99 -8.11 18.68 14.37
N GLY A 100 -6.80 18.37 14.23
CA GLY A 100 -6.30 17.08 13.75
C GLY A 100 -6.10 16.97 12.24
N GLY A 101 -6.16 18.09 11.51
CA GLY A 101 -5.77 18.14 10.10
C GLY A 101 -4.27 18.28 9.90
N SER A 102 -3.78 18.00 8.69
CA SER A 102 -2.35 18.13 8.35
C SER A 102 -1.89 19.58 8.17
N GLY A 103 -2.83 20.54 8.11
CA GLY A 103 -2.53 21.94 7.77
C GLY A 103 -1.94 22.09 6.35
N ILE A 104 -2.11 21.09 5.48
CA ILE A 104 -1.51 21.09 4.14
C ILE A 104 -2.03 22.28 3.34
N THR A 105 -1.11 23.11 2.88
CA THR A 105 -1.42 24.22 1.97
C THR A 105 -1.37 23.76 0.53
N THR A 106 -2.00 24.50 -0.37
CA THR A 106 -1.93 24.25 -1.81
C THR A 106 -0.48 24.32 -2.32
N GLU A 107 0.35 25.17 -1.71
CA GLU A 107 1.78 25.26 -2.03
C GLU A 107 2.56 24.00 -1.61
N ASP A 108 2.30 23.49 -0.40
CA ASP A 108 2.91 22.25 0.09
C ASP A 108 2.54 21.07 -0.82
N PHE A 109 1.27 21.00 -1.22
CA PHE A 109 0.81 19.98 -2.15
C PHE A 109 1.62 20.02 -3.46
N TRP A 110 1.78 21.18 -4.07
CA TRP A 110 2.53 21.30 -5.33
C TRP A 110 4.03 21.05 -5.19
N LYS A 111 4.61 21.30 -4.01
CA LYS A 111 6.00 20.93 -3.72
C LYS A 111 6.17 19.42 -3.59
N ILE A 112 5.24 18.74 -2.94
CA ILE A 112 5.34 17.31 -2.60
C ILE A 112 4.88 16.41 -3.75
N PHE A 113 3.83 16.81 -4.47
CA PHE A 113 3.18 16.00 -5.49
C PHE A 113 4.12 15.44 -6.57
N PRO A 114 5.09 16.20 -7.14
CA PRO A 114 6.03 15.67 -8.11
C PRO A 114 6.86 14.49 -7.58
N TYR A 115 7.26 14.53 -6.30
CA TYR A 115 8.00 13.45 -5.67
C TYR A 115 7.11 12.22 -5.43
N ALA A 116 5.84 12.43 -5.06
CA ALA A 116 4.87 11.35 -4.93
C ALA A 116 4.63 10.63 -6.27
N VAL A 117 4.56 11.38 -7.37
CA VAL A 117 4.47 10.84 -8.73
C VAL A 117 5.74 10.04 -9.04
N LEU A 118 6.92 10.64 -8.85
CA LEU A 118 8.19 10.02 -9.16
C LEU A 118 8.38 8.69 -8.44
N ILE A 119 8.16 8.65 -7.12
CA ILE A 119 8.38 7.44 -6.33
C ILE A 119 7.36 6.33 -6.67
N ASN A 120 6.13 6.68 -7.04
CA ASN A 120 5.12 5.71 -7.47
C ASN A 120 5.53 5.03 -8.78
N PHE A 121 5.88 5.82 -9.80
CA PHE A 121 6.29 5.29 -11.10
C PHE A 121 7.63 4.57 -11.02
N ALA A 122 8.59 5.09 -10.24
CA ALA A 122 9.86 4.41 -9.99
C ALA A 122 9.64 3.07 -9.27
N GLY A 123 8.76 3.03 -8.26
CA GLY A 123 8.38 1.80 -7.58
C GLY A 123 7.73 0.79 -8.52
N PHE A 124 6.81 1.23 -9.37
CA PHE A 124 6.20 0.39 -10.39
C PHE A 124 7.25 -0.19 -11.34
N ALA A 125 8.13 0.64 -11.90
CA ALA A 125 9.17 0.23 -12.83
C ALA A 125 10.16 -0.73 -12.17
N ALA A 126 10.57 -0.47 -10.94
CA ALA A 126 11.46 -1.35 -10.18
C ALA A 126 10.81 -2.71 -9.91
N GLY A 127 9.55 -2.74 -9.46
CA GLY A 127 8.81 -3.97 -9.23
C GLY A 127 8.61 -4.79 -10.51
N MET A 128 8.30 -4.12 -11.61
CA MET A 128 8.17 -4.76 -12.92
C MET A 128 9.52 -5.33 -13.40
N ALA A 129 10.62 -4.57 -13.25
CA ALA A 129 11.96 -5.03 -13.59
C ALA A 129 12.34 -6.27 -12.75
N MET A 130 12.10 -6.25 -11.43
CA MET A 130 12.35 -7.40 -10.56
C MET A 130 11.56 -8.64 -11.01
N GLY A 131 10.28 -8.48 -11.35
CA GLY A 131 9.47 -9.58 -11.86
C GLY A 131 9.97 -10.16 -13.18
N LEU A 132 10.44 -9.30 -14.09
CA LEU A 132 10.99 -9.68 -15.39
C LEU A 132 12.33 -10.40 -15.25
N PHE A 133 13.24 -9.87 -14.42
CA PHE A 133 14.53 -10.51 -14.12
C PHE A 133 14.34 -11.85 -13.41
N GLY A 134 13.33 -11.95 -12.53
CA GLY A 134 12.92 -13.19 -11.89
C GLY A 134 12.22 -14.19 -12.82
N LYS A 135 12.03 -13.86 -14.11
CA LYS A 135 11.36 -14.69 -15.13
C LYS A 135 9.97 -15.18 -14.70
N THR A 136 9.27 -14.38 -13.89
CA THR A 136 7.96 -14.74 -13.32
C THR A 136 6.79 -14.63 -14.30
N GLY A 137 7.07 -14.17 -15.53
CA GLY A 137 6.07 -13.86 -16.56
C GLY A 137 5.57 -12.42 -16.47
N LEU A 138 5.11 -11.87 -17.61
CA LEU A 138 4.70 -10.47 -17.71
C LEU A 138 3.55 -10.10 -16.78
N ARG A 139 2.58 -11.02 -16.63
CA ARG A 139 1.40 -10.82 -15.76
C ARG A 139 1.80 -10.69 -14.29
N THR A 140 2.64 -11.61 -13.82
CA THR A 140 3.16 -11.61 -12.44
C THR A 140 4.04 -10.40 -12.20
N SER A 141 4.89 -10.03 -13.17
CA SER A 141 5.74 -8.84 -13.08
C SER A 141 4.93 -7.55 -12.96
N TRP A 142 3.82 -7.45 -13.71
CA TRP A 142 2.90 -6.32 -13.57
C TRP A 142 2.25 -6.28 -12.20
N THR A 143 1.79 -7.42 -11.69
CA THR A 143 1.23 -7.52 -10.33
C THR A 143 2.25 -7.06 -9.28
N ILE A 144 3.50 -7.53 -9.38
CA ILE A 144 4.59 -7.12 -8.50
C ILE A 144 4.85 -5.60 -8.61
N GLY A 145 4.89 -5.05 -9.83
CA GLY A 145 5.02 -3.61 -10.06
C GLY A 145 3.92 -2.81 -9.37
N VAL A 146 2.66 -3.22 -9.52
CA VAL A 146 1.53 -2.57 -8.83
C VAL A 146 1.66 -2.69 -7.31
N GLU A 147 2.01 -3.86 -6.78
CA GLU A 147 2.19 -4.05 -5.33
C GLU A 147 3.32 -3.17 -4.76
N VAL A 148 4.42 -2.98 -5.49
CA VAL A 148 5.52 -2.10 -5.06
C VAL A 148 5.13 -0.61 -5.16
N ALA A 149 4.39 -0.23 -6.21
CA ALA A 149 3.88 1.13 -6.35
C ALA A 149 2.82 1.48 -5.30
N LEU A 150 2.03 0.51 -4.84
CA LEU A 150 1.01 0.74 -3.82
C LEU A 150 1.56 0.47 -2.41
N GLN A 151 2.31 1.45 -1.90
CA GLN A 151 2.86 1.41 -0.55
C GLN A 151 1.76 1.40 0.53
N ASN A 152 2.10 0.92 1.73
CA ASN A 152 1.20 0.93 2.87
C ASN A 152 1.10 2.33 3.50
N THR A 153 0.26 3.18 2.90
CA THR A 153 0.11 4.58 3.31
C THR A 153 -0.53 4.75 4.68
N THR A 154 -1.39 3.81 5.10
CA THR A 154 -1.96 3.77 6.44
C THR A 154 -0.88 3.69 7.51
N LEU A 155 0.10 2.81 7.30
CA LEU A 155 1.21 2.66 8.23
C LEU A 155 2.12 3.90 8.22
N ALA A 156 2.35 4.51 7.04
CA ALA A 156 3.12 5.75 6.94
C ALA A 156 2.46 6.91 7.70
N LEU A 157 1.13 7.08 7.57
CA LEU A 157 0.37 8.09 8.31
C LEU A 157 0.39 7.85 9.81
N LEU A 158 0.25 6.60 10.24
CA LEU A 158 0.36 6.22 11.65
C LEU A 158 1.75 6.56 12.19
N VAL A 159 2.82 6.16 11.48
CA VAL A 159 4.19 6.43 11.92
C VAL A 159 4.45 7.93 11.99
N ALA A 160 4.09 8.70 10.97
CA ALA A 160 4.29 10.14 10.99
C ALA A 160 3.45 10.85 12.08
N GLY A 161 2.19 10.44 12.26
CA GLY A 161 1.25 11.10 13.15
C GLY A 161 1.36 10.69 14.63
N THR A 162 1.58 9.41 14.92
CA THR A 162 1.57 8.89 16.30
C THR A 162 2.96 8.64 16.86
N LEU A 163 3.87 8.15 16.03
CA LEU A 163 5.22 7.76 16.45
C LEU A 163 6.16 8.97 16.40
N ILE A 164 6.21 9.65 15.25
CA ILE A 164 7.04 10.86 15.10
C ILE A 164 6.32 12.10 15.65
N GLN A 165 4.99 12.08 15.67
CA GLN A 165 4.16 13.20 16.15
C GLN A 165 4.44 14.52 15.41
N SER A 166 4.64 14.44 14.10
CA SER A 166 4.94 15.61 13.26
C SER A 166 3.97 15.73 12.09
N ASN A 167 3.16 16.80 12.10
CA ASN A 167 2.23 17.10 11.01
C ASN A 167 2.95 17.35 9.68
N GLU A 168 4.15 17.94 9.71
CA GLU A 168 4.97 18.12 8.49
C GLU A 168 5.32 16.78 7.84
N MET A 169 5.55 15.73 8.62
CA MET A 169 5.82 14.38 8.11
C MET A 169 4.56 13.62 7.67
N VAL A 170 3.38 14.04 8.15
CA VAL A 170 2.08 13.48 7.71
C VAL A 170 1.74 13.94 6.29
N LYS A 171 2.08 15.18 5.92
CA LYS A 171 1.81 15.76 4.59
C LYS A 171 2.28 14.89 3.41
N PRO A 172 3.54 14.41 3.33
CA PRO A 172 3.98 13.57 2.21
C PRO A 172 3.27 12.22 2.13
N ALA A 173 3.00 11.58 3.26
CA ALA A 173 2.23 10.34 3.30
C ALA A 173 0.79 10.54 2.81
N LEU A 174 0.17 11.67 3.16
CA LEU A 174 -1.18 12.04 2.72
C LEU A 174 -1.26 12.28 1.22
N VAL A 175 -0.36 13.12 0.67
CA VAL A 175 -0.33 13.42 -0.76
C VAL A 175 -0.10 12.15 -1.57
N TYR A 176 0.84 11.31 -1.12
CA TYR A 176 1.10 10.03 -1.76
C TYR A 176 -0.13 9.13 -1.76
N ALA A 177 -0.84 9.01 -0.63
CA ALA A 177 -2.03 8.20 -0.55
C ALA A 177 -3.14 8.64 -1.51
N LEU A 178 -3.45 9.94 -1.52
CA LEU A 178 -4.45 10.52 -2.41
C LEU A 178 -4.11 10.25 -3.88
N PHE A 179 -2.84 10.41 -4.26
CA PHE A 179 -2.37 10.14 -5.60
C PHE A 179 -2.40 8.64 -5.95
N SER A 180 -1.87 7.80 -5.05
CA SER A 180 -1.72 6.36 -5.26
C SER A 180 -3.06 5.66 -5.52
N PHE A 181 -4.15 6.14 -4.89
CA PHE A 181 -5.50 5.62 -5.12
C PHE A 181 -5.93 5.74 -6.60
N TRP A 182 -5.65 6.88 -7.23
CA TRP A 182 -5.93 7.08 -8.65
C TRP A 182 -5.02 6.23 -9.54
N THR A 183 -3.73 6.10 -9.19
CA THR A 183 -2.83 5.22 -9.93
C THR A 183 -3.23 3.75 -9.84
N ALA A 184 -3.74 3.29 -8.70
CA ALA A 184 -4.26 1.93 -8.53
C ALA A 184 -5.43 1.66 -9.49
N LEU A 185 -6.34 2.62 -9.63
CA LEU A 185 -7.45 2.54 -10.58
C LEU A 185 -6.95 2.49 -12.02
N LEU A 186 -6.00 3.36 -12.38
CA LEU A 186 -5.39 3.40 -13.71
C LEU A 186 -4.67 2.09 -14.05
N TYR A 187 -3.82 1.57 -13.15
CA TYR A 187 -3.14 0.30 -13.33
C TYR A 187 -4.13 -0.86 -13.44
N GLY A 188 -5.20 -0.87 -12.64
CA GLY A 188 -6.25 -1.88 -12.72
C GLY A 188 -6.99 -1.88 -14.06
N VAL A 189 -7.32 -0.69 -14.59
CA VAL A 189 -7.93 -0.54 -15.93
C VAL A 189 -6.95 -0.96 -17.02
N ALA A 190 -5.68 -0.54 -16.93
CA ALA A 190 -4.65 -0.90 -17.90
C ALA A 190 -4.43 -2.42 -17.98
N VAL A 191 -4.40 -3.11 -16.83
CA VAL A 191 -4.35 -4.58 -16.78
C VAL A 191 -5.58 -5.17 -17.45
N LYS A 192 -6.78 -4.72 -17.10
CA LYS A 192 -8.02 -5.25 -17.69
C LYS A 192 -8.06 -5.07 -19.21
N TRP A 193 -7.53 -3.96 -19.71
CA TRP A 193 -7.45 -3.68 -21.14
C TRP A 193 -6.42 -4.59 -21.84
N TYR A 194 -5.26 -4.80 -21.23
CA TYR A 194 -4.22 -5.70 -21.72
C TYR A 194 -4.62 -7.19 -21.66
N ASP A 195 -5.15 -7.67 -20.53
CA ASP A 195 -5.70 -9.02 -20.36
C ASP A 195 -6.91 -9.21 -21.29
N GLY A 196 -7.76 -8.20 -21.49
CA GLY A 196 -8.87 -8.25 -22.44
C GLY A 196 -8.42 -8.48 -23.88
N SER A 197 -7.33 -7.85 -24.31
CA SER A 197 -6.77 -8.06 -25.66
C SER A 197 -6.16 -9.46 -25.87
N ARG A 198 -5.71 -10.12 -24.79
CA ARG A 198 -5.04 -11.43 -24.84
C ARG A 198 -5.94 -12.61 -24.46
N LEU A 199 -6.95 -12.42 -23.61
CA LEU A 199 -8.00 -13.42 -23.31
C LEU A 199 -8.75 -13.82 -24.58
N PHE A 200 -9.13 -12.85 -25.42
CA PHE A 200 -9.71 -13.16 -26.73
C PHE A 200 -8.71 -13.88 -27.66
N GLY A 201 -7.40 -13.62 -27.53
CA GLY A 201 -6.34 -14.33 -28.24
C GLY A 201 -6.20 -15.78 -27.80
N GLU A 202 -6.10 -16.05 -26.50
CA GLU A 202 -5.99 -17.41 -25.94
C GLU A 202 -7.26 -18.23 -26.18
N PHE A 203 -8.46 -17.65 -26.07
CA PHE A 203 -9.71 -18.33 -26.45
C PHE A 203 -9.76 -18.64 -27.95
N ARG A 204 -9.21 -17.77 -28.80
CA ARG A 204 -9.14 -18.02 -30.25
C ARG A 204 -8.13 -19.12 -30.59
N GLU A 205 -6.98 -19.13 -29.92
CA GLU A 205 -5.94 -20.15 -30.10
C GLU A 205 -6.38 -21.53 -29.59
N ILE A 206 -7.11 -21.59 -28.46
CA ILE A 206 -7.74 -22.83 -27.95
C ILE A 206 -8.85 -23.31 -28.89
N ARG A 207 -9.65 -22.40 -29.45
CA ARG A 207 -10.69 -22.74 -30.43
C ARG A 207 -10.09 -23.25 -31.74
N GLU A 208 -9.03 -22.62 -32.25
CA GLU A 208 -8.32 -23.03 -33.47
C GLU A 208 -7.60 -24.37 -33.29
N LYS A 209 -6.96 -24.62 -32.13
CA LYS A 209 -6.40 -25.96 -31.82
C LYS A 209 -7.46 -27.04 -31.71
N LYS A 210 -8.66 -26.72 -31.20
CA LYS A 210 -9.78 -27.67 -31.10
C LYS A 210 -10.43 -27.97 -32.47
N ILE A 211 -10.33 -27.04 -33.42
CA ILE A 211 -10.82 -27.21 -34.80
C ILE A 211 -9.78 -27.96 -35.66
N ASN A 212 -8.48 -27.69 -35.46
CA ASN A 212 -7.40 -28.30 -36.26
C ASN A 212 -6.87 -29.63 -35.69
N GLY A 213 -7.10 -29.94 -34.41
CA GLY A 213 -6.71 -31.20 -33.78
C GLY A 213 -7.67 -32.38 -34.02
N ASN A 214 -8.60 -32.24 -34.97
CA ASN A 214 -9.61 -33.25 -35.29
C ASN A 214 -9.52 -33.71 -36.77
N ARG A 215 -8.31 -33.67 -37.36
CA ARG A 215 -7.97 -34.29 -38.64
C ARG A 215 -6.86 -35.31 -38.46
#